data_AF-A0A1I3ZY31-F1
#
_entry.id   AF-A0A1I3ZY31-F1
#
_cell.length_a   1.000
_cell.length_b   1.000
_cell.length_c   1.000
_cell.angle_alpha   90.00
_cell.angle_beta   90.00
_cell.angle_gamma   90.00
#
_symmetry.space_group_name_H-M   'P 1'
#
loop_
_entity.id
_entity.type
_entity.pdbx_description
1 polymer ?
#
loop_
_entity_poly.entity_id
_entity_poly.type
_entity_poly.pdbx_seq_one_letter_code
_entity_poly.pdbx_strand_id
1 'polypeptide(L)'
;MRPFGAITSGEFADTCTRCGDCAAVCPQAIITADDEGFPIVDLTRRECTFCGECATACEAGAIVPATGWEWRAKVGETCLSLQAVACRTCEDHCDERAIRFQLQTGGRSQPIIDIESCTGCGACSASCPSGAISFEMLQGAEQSDFNASNNQPASIKNEHMRMSGPRDA
;
A
#
# COMPACT_ATOMS: atom_id res chain seq x y z
N MET A 1 3.58 -11.91 -0.97
CA MET A 1 2.66 -11.08 -1.79
C MET A 1 2.29 -11.84 -3.05
N ARG A 2 1.04 -11.79 -3.52
CA ARG A 2 0.62 -12.52 -4.74
C ARG A 2 1.06 -11.78 -6.01
N PRO A 3 1.29 -12.49 -7.14
CA PRO A 3 1.65 -11.87 -8.42
C PRO A 3 0.69 -10.77 -8.89
N PHE A 4 1.22 -9.86 -9.70
CA PHE A 4 0.40 -8.86 -10.39
C PHE A 4 -0.68 -9.55 -11.24
N GLY A 5 -1.93 -9.12 -11.10
CA GLY A 5 -3.08 -9.73 -11.76
C GLY A 5 -3.64 -10.98 -11.09
N ALA A 6 -3.12 -11.39 -9.93
CA ALA A 6 -3.75 -12.45 -9.14
C ALA A 6 -5.18 -12.05 -8.77
N ILE A 7 -6.13 -12.97 -8.98
CA ILE A 7 -7.52 -12.80 -8.54
C ILE A 7 -7.60 -12.75 -7.00
N THR A 8 -8.80 -12.49 -6.46
CA THR A 8 -8.99 -12.32 -5.02
C THR A 8 -8.47 -13.53 -4.23
N SER A 9 -7.92 -13.29 -3.04
CA SER A 9 -7.21 -14.32 -2.27
C SER A 9 -8.04 -15.57 -1.95
N GLY A 10 -9.37 -15.45 -1.83
CA GLY A 10 -10.27 -16.59 -1.60
C GLY A 10 -10.42 -17.49 -2.83
N GLU A 11 -10.61 -16.89 -4.00
CA GLU A 11 -10.80 -17.61 -5.27
C GLU A 11 -9.47 -18.13 -5.85
N PHE A 12 -8.37 -17.44 -5.52
CA PHE A 12 -7.04 -17.76 -6.00
C PHE A 12 -6.61 -19.18 -5.63
N ALA A 13 -6.84 -19.59 -4.38
CA ALA A 13 -6.42 -20.89 -3.88
C ALA A 13 -7.14 -22.05 -4.60
N ASP A 14 -8.40 -21.84 -4.96
CA ASP A 14 -9.22 -22.83 -5.67
C ASP A 14 -8.91 -22.88 -7.17
N THR A 15 -8.46 -21.75 -7.73
CA THR A 15 -8.19 -21.62 -9.18
C THR A 15 -6.75 -21.98 -9.54
N CYS A 16 -5.77 -21.66 -8.68
CA CYS A 16 -4.36 -21.86 -8.98
C CYS A 16 -3.98 -23.35 -8.90
N THR A 17 -3.52 -23.90 -10.02
CA THR A 17 -3.07 -25.30 -10.12
C THR A 17 -1.65 -25.53 -9.60
N ARG A 18 -0.93 -24.47 -9.21
CA ARG A 18 0.47 -24.52 -8.75
C ARG A 18 1.45 -25.10 -9.79
N CYS A 19 1.14 -24.94 -11.09
CA CYS A 19 1.98 -25.44 -12.17
C CYS A 19 3.37 -24.79 -12.25
N GLY A 20 3.50 -23.54 -11.81
CA GLY A 20 4.76 -22.79 -11.83
C GLY A 20 5.04 -22.02 -13.13
N ASP A 21 4.15 -22.06 -14.12
CA ASP A 21 4.39 -21.43 -15.43
C ASP A 21 4.61 -19.92 -15.33
N CYS A 22 3.85 -19.24 -14.46
CA CYS A 22 4.03 -17.81 -14.17
C CYS A 22 5.45 -17.47 -13.68
N ALA A 23 6.09 -18.36 -12.91
CA ALA A 23 7.47 -18.19 -12.46
C ALA A 23 8.46 -18.41 -13.60
N ALA A 24 8.22 -19.43 -14.43
CA ALA A 24 9.08 -19.77 -15.56
C ALA A 24 9.14 -18.68 -16.63
N VAL A 25 8.03 -17.97 -16.87
CA VAL A 25 7.96 -16.90 -17.87
C VAL A 25 8.32 -15.52 -17.33
N CYS A 26 8.49 -15.33 -16.01
CA CYS A 26 8.75 -14.01 -15.47
C CYS A 26 10.15 -13.50 -15.87
N PRO A 27 10.28 -12.47 -16.74
CA PRO A 27 11.61 -12.01 -17.19
C PRO A 27 12.44 -11.41 -16.05
N GLN A 28 11.77 -10.91 -15.02
CA GLN A 28 12.40 -10.37 -13.82
C GLN A 28 12.80 -11.48 -12.82
N ALA A 29 12.31 -12.71 -12.97
CA ALA A 29 12.56 -13.82 -12.06
C ALA A 29 12.23 -13.48 -10.59
N ILE A 30 11.13 -12.74 -10.39
CA ILE A 30 10.64 -12.30 -9.07
C ILE A 30 9.52 -13.17 -8.52
N ILE A 31 9.01 -14.13 -9.30
CA ILE A 31 7.94 -15.04 -8.85
C ILE A 31 8.59 -16.34 -8.37
N THR A 32 8.29 -16.74 -7.14
CA THR A 32 8.71 -18.02 -6.52
C THR A 32 7.49 -18.73 -5.94
N ALA A 33 7.63 -19.98 -5.49
CA ALA A 33 6.59 -20.66 -4.74
C ALA A 33 6.74 -20.41 -3.22
N ASP A 34 5.63 -20.27 -2.52
CA ASP A 34 5.57 -20.39 -1.05
C ASP A 34 5.60 -21.87 -0.61
N ASP A 35 5.57 -22.11 0.70
CA ASP A 35 5.64 -23.46 1.28
C ASP A 35 4.48 -24.38 0.85
N GLU A 36 3.35 -23.80 0.43
CA GLU A 36 2.18 -24.52 -0.07
C GLU A 36 2.20 -24.69 -1.61
N GLY A 37 3.24 -24.18 -2.27
CA GLY A 37 3.43 -24.26 -3.71
C GLY A 37 2.73 -23.14 -4.50
N PHE A 38 2.08 -22.18 -3.83
CA PHE A 38 1.43 -21.08 -4.53
C PHE A 38 2.43 -19.99 -4.91
N PRO A 39 2.26 -19.32 -6.06
CA PRO A 39 3.19 -18.30 -6.49
C PRO A 39 3.10 -17.07 -5.57
N ILE A 40 4.27 -16.57 -5.18
CA ILE A 40 4.49 -15.32 -4.47
C ILE A 40 5.51 -14.48 -5.24
N VAL A 41 5.47 -13.17 -5.05
CA VAL A 41 6.48 -12.25 -5.57
C VAL A 41 7.48 -11.87 -4.47
N ASP A 42 8.76 -11.85 -4.83
CA ASP A 42 9.88 -11.32 -4.06
C ASP A 42 10.49 -10.11 -4.79
N LEU A 43 10.29 -8.92 -4.22
CA LEU A 43 10.77 -7.64 -4.77
C LEU A 43 12.11 -7.19 -4.17
N THR A 44 12.81 -8.04 -3.41
CA THR A 44 14.06 -7.67 -2.74
C THR A 44 15.24 -7.52 -3.71
N ARG A 45 15.13 -8.04 -4.93
CA ARG A 45 16.23 -8.02 -5.93
C ARG A 45 15.90 -7.27 -7.20
N ARG A 46 14.65 -7.31 -7.64
CA ARG A 46 14.17 -6.71 -8.89
C ARG A 46 12.72 -6.26 -8.72
N GLU A 47 12.30 -5.38 -9.60
CA GLU A 47 10.93 -4.89 -9.66
C GLU A 47 10.05 -5.72 -10.60
N CYS A 48 8.74 -5.60 -10.44
CA CYS A 48 7.77 -5.97 -11.45
C CYS A 48 7.68 -4.85 -12.50
N THR A 49 7.92 -5.17 -13.77
CA THR A 49 7.79 -4.24 -14.90
C THR A 49 6.37 -4.21 -15.49
N PHE A 50 5.42 -4.88 -14.84
CA PHE A 50 4.02 -5.00 -15.31
C PHE A 50 3.87 -5.53 -16.75
N CYS A 51 4.80 -6.38 -17.21
CA CYS A 51 4.78 -6.92 -18.57
C CYS A 51 3.59 -7.83 -18.88
N GLY A 52 2.96 -8.42 -17.86
CA GLY A 52 1.78 -9.27 -18.00
C GLY A 52 2.05 -10.72 -18.45
N GLU A 53 3.31 -11.10 -18.68
CA GLU A 53 3.65 -12.46 -19.15
C GLU A 53 3.15 -13.57 -18.21
N CYS A 54 3.17 -13.33 -16.89
CA CYS A 54 2.61 -14.25 -15.90
C CYS A 54 1.11 -14.47 -16.05
N ALA A 55 0.36 -13.44 -16.46
CA ALA A 55 -1.07 -13.54 -16.74
C ALA A 55 -1.32 -14.28 -18.06
N THR A 56 -0.52 -14.00 -19.10
CA THR A 56 -0.60 -14.70 -20.38
C THR A 56 -0.34 -16.20 -20.25
N ALA A 57 0.61 -16.61 -19.41
CA ALA A 57 0.93 -18.01 -19.18
C ALA A 57 -0.04 -18.75 -18.26
N CYS A 58 -0.92 -18.04 -17.53
CA CYS A 58 -1.81 -18.66 -16.56
C CYS A 58 -3.08 -19.21 -17.20
N GLU A 59 -3.02 -20.43 -17.75
CA GLU A 59 -4.19 -21.10 -18.35
C GLU A 59 -5.33 -21.34 -17.36
N ALA A 60 -5.00 -21.53 -16.08
CA ALA A 60 -5.99 -21.75 -15.03
C ALA A 60 -6.83 -20.50 -14.72
N GLY A 61 -6.38 -19.30 -15.12
CA GLY A 61 -7.08 -18.04 -14.85
C GLY A 61 -6.92 -17.51 -13.41
N ALA A 62 -5.97 -18.04 -12.63
CA ALA A 62 -5.67 -17.54 -11.29
C ALA A 62 -4.91 -16.19 -11.32
N ILE A 63 -4.23 -15.90 -12.43
CA ILE A 63 -3.57 -14.62 -12.72
C ILE A 63 -4.13 -14.13 -14.05
N VAL A 64 -4.73 -12.95 -14.06
CA VAL A 64 -5.41 -12.35 -15.22
C VAL A 64 -4.79 -11.01 -15.58
N PRO A 65 -5.00 -10.50 -16.82
CA PRO A 65 -4.60 -9.15 -17.17
C PRO A 65 -5.21 -8.13 -16.19
N ALA A 66 -4.38 -7.25 -15.65
CA ALA A 66 -4.79 -6.23 -14.68
C ALA A 66 -4.15 -4.88 -15.01
N THR A 67 -4.75 -3.82 -14.51
CA THR A 67 -4.26 -2.43 -14.65
C THR A 67 -3.75 -1.85 -13.35
N GLY A 68 -3.89 -2.58 -12.23
CA GLY A 68 -3.53 -2.13 -10.90
C GLY A 68 -3.13 -3.29 -10.01
N TRP A 69 -2.35 -2.97 -8.98
CA TRP A 69 -1.90 -3.93 -7.99
C TRP A 69 -2.24 -3.41 -6.60
N GLU A 70 -2.73 -4.26 -5.71
CA GLU A 70 -3.22 -3.87 -4.38
C GLU A 70 -2.09 -3.59 -3.37
N TRP A 71 -0.82 -3.85 -3.73
CA TRP A 71 0.29 -3.77 -2.79
C TRP A 71 0.94 -2.38 -2.80
N ARG A 72 1.29 -1.88 -1.62
CA ARG A 72 1.94 -0.57 -1.44
C ARG A 72 3.18 -0.70 -0.59
N ALA A 73 4.21 0.02 -0.98
CA ALA A 73 5.47 0.05 -0.26
C ALA A 73 5.27 0.70 1.11
N LYS A 74 5.97 0.16 2.11
CA LYS A 74 6.05 0.67 3.48
C LYS A 74 7.50 0.73 3.91
N VAL A 75 7.87 1.81 4.60
CA VAL A 75 9.21 1.96 5.15
C VAL A 75 9.23 1.54 6.62
N GLY A 76 10.16 0.64 6.95
CA GLY A 76 10.42 0.15 8.29
C GLY A 76 11.50 0.93 9.04
N GLU A 77 11.72 0.55 10.29
CA GLU A 77 12.57 1.27 11.26
C GLU A 77 14.07 1.20 10.93
N THR A 78 14.50 0.22 10.15
CA THR A 78 15.89 0.06 9.68
C THR A 78 16.26 1.02 8.54
N CYS A 79 15.38 1.97 8.18
CA CYS A 79 15.66 2.99 7.19
C CYS A 79 16.82 3.89 7.62
N LEU A 80 17.89 3.92 6.83
CA LEU A 80 19.09 4.72 7.12
C LEU A 80 18.78 6.21 7.34
N SER A 81 17.81 6.76 6.62
CA SER A 81 17.40 8.18 6.75
C SER A 81 16.70 8.48 8.08
N LEU A 82 16.02 7.49 8.66
CA LEU A 82 15.49 7.58 10.03
C LEU A 82 16.60 7.49 11.08
N GLN A 83 17.74 6.90 10.73
CA GLN A 83 18.94 6.76 11.55
C GLN A 83 19.98 7.87 11.29
N ALA A 84 19.54 9.02 10.77
CA ALA A 84 20.36 10.21 10.49
C ALA A 84 21.51 9.99 9.47
N VAL A 85 21.39 8.97 8.62
CA VAL A 85 22.28 8.77 7.47
C VAL A 85 21.60 9.34 6.22
N ALA A 86 22.33 10.14 5.44
CA ALA A 86 21.81 10.72 4.19
C ALA A 86 21.63 9.62 3.12
N CYS A 87 20.43 9.04 3.06
CA CYS A 87 20.02 8.04 2.07
C CYS A 87 18.71 8.47 1.41
N ARG A 88 18.64 8.39 0.08
CA ARG A 88 17.44 8.69 -0.72
C ARG A 88 17.25 7.76 -1.91
N THR A 89 17.97 6.64 -1.90
CA THR A 89 17.99 5.68 -3.01
C THR A 89 16.60 5.22 -3.44
N CYS A 90 15.69 4.98 -2.50
CA CYS A 90 14.32 4.60 -2.85
C CYS A 90 13.52 5.70 -3.56
N GLU A 91 13.77 6.98 -3.25
CA GLU A 91 13.20 8.13 -3.97
C GLU A 91 13.81 8.22 -5.38
N ASP A 92 15.12 8.06 -5.51
CA ASP A 92 15.84 8.14 -6.79
C ASP A 92 15.41 7.05 -7.79
N HIS A 93 15.03 5.86 -7.30
CA HIS A 93 14.58 4.73 -8.11
C HIS A 93 13.05 4.64 -8.26
N CYS A 94 12.29 5.61 -7.75
CA CYS A 94 10.84 5.63 -7.89
C CYS A 94 10.43 6.46 -9.11
N ASP A 95 10.27 5.81 -10.26
CA ASP A 95 9.84 6.48 -11.51
C ASP A 95 8.48 7.18 -11.37
N GLU A 96 7.58 6.61 -10.57
CA GLU A 96 6.26 7.19 -10.24
C GLU A 96 6.36 8.41 -9.32
N ARG A 97 7.54 8.69 -8.76
CA ARG A 97 7.78 9.78 -7.80
C ARG A 97 6.88 9.73 -6.56
N ALA A 98 6.47 8.51 -6.18
CA ALA A 98 5.59 8.28 -5.03
C ALA A 98 6.31 8.46 -3.68
N ILE A 99 7.63 8.55 -3.66
CA ILE A 99 8.42 8.65 -2.41
C ILE A 99 9.04 10.04 -2.33
N ARG A 100 8.88 10.69 -1.18
CA ARG A 100 9.54 11.97 -0.86
C ARG A 100 10.08 11.97 0.55
N PHE A 101 11.10 12.78 0.80
CA PHE A 101 11.71 12.91 2.13
C PHE A 101 11.41 14.26 2.78
N GLN A 102 10.83 14.22 3.98
CA GLN A 102 10.63 15.40 4.84
C GLN A 102 11.76 15.49 5.86
N LEU A 103 12.43 16.64 5.94
CA LEU A 103 13.49 16.87 6.92
C LEU A 103 12.94 16.90 8.35
N GLN A 104 13.70 16.32 9.28
CA GLN A 104 13.36 16.23 10.70
C GLN A 104 14.53 16.71 11.57
N THR A 105 14.30 16.83 12.87
CA THR A 105 15.36 17.17 13.84
C THR A 105 16.38 16.04 13.99
N GLY A 106 17.62 16.41 14.35
CA GLY A 106 18.70 15.45 14.57
C GLY A 106 19.27 14.84 13.30
N GLY A 107 19.20 15.55 12.16
CA GLY A 107 19.75 15.09 10.87
C GLY A 107 18.95 13.99 10.19
N ARG A 108 17.80 13.61 10.75
CA ARG A 108 16.91 12.58 10.19
C ARG A 108 16.07 13.15 9.07
N SER A 109 15.66 12.27 8.16
CA SER A 109 14.67 12.61 7.14
C SER A 109 13.63 11.50 7.05
N GLN A 110 12.38 11.86 7.30
CA GLN A 110 11.24 10.96 7.26
C GLN A 110 10.84 10.69 5.79
N PRO A 111 10.91 9.44 5.31
CA PRO A 111 10.31 9.09 4.03
C PRO A 111 8.78 9.10 4.16
N ILE A 112 8.14 9.63 3.14
CA ILE A 112 6.68 9.69 2.97
C ILE A 112 6.38 9.05 1.63
N ILE A 113 5.46 8.09 1.63
CA ILE A 113 4.99 7.40 0.42
C ILE A 113 3.58 7.90 0.13
N ASP A 114 3.39 8.43 -1.07
CA ASP A 114 2.09 8.67 -1.67
C ASP A 114 1.50 7.34 -2.15
N ILE A 115 0.43 6.92 -1.48
CA ILE A 115 -0.24 5.65 -1.72
C ILE A 115 -0.99 5.66 -3.06
N GLU A 116 -1.46 6.80 -3.55
CA GLU A 116 -2.17 6.87 -4.82
C GLU A 116 -1.21 6.69 -6.00
N SER A 117 -0.03 7.31 -5.92
CA SER A 117 1.01 7.22 -6.95
C SER A 117 1.84 5.93 -6.88
N CYS A 118 1.91 5.26 -5.72
CA CYS A 118 2.68 4.03 -5.58
C CYS A 118 2.00 2.86 -6.31
N THR A 119 2.66 2.29 -7.32
CA THR A 119 2.13 1.14 -8.09
C THR A 119 2.38 -0.22 -7.44
N GLY A 120 3.22 -0.26 -6.40
CA GLY A 120 3.69 -1.51 -5.79
C GLY A 120 4.80 -2.22 -6.57
N CYS A 121 5.42 -1.58 -7.56
CA CYS A 121 6.36 -2.24 -8.50
C CYS A 121 7.56 -2.93 -7.84
N GLY A 122 8.10 -2.40 -6.75
CA GLY A 122 9.27 -3.00 -6.08
C GLY A 122 10.60 -2.28 -6.26
N ALA A 123 10.71 -1.31 -7.17
CA ALA A 123 11.96 -0.59 -7.48
C ALA A 123 12.68 -0.10 -6.21
N CYS A 124 11.89 0.46 -5.29
CA CYS A 124 12.35 1.02 -4.03
C CYS A 124 12.89 -0.06 -3.07
N SER A 125 12.31 -1.27 -3.06
CA SER A 125 12.76 -2.38 -2.21
C SER A 125 14.03 -3.01 -2.76
N ALA A 126 14.07 -3.27 -4.07
CA ALA A 126 15.22 -3.84 -4.77
C ALA A 126 16.50 -2.98 -4.63
N SER A 127 16.33 -1.65 -4.56
CA SER A 127 17.44 -0.69 -4.41
C SER A 127 17.75 -0.33 -2.96
N CYS A 128 17.00 -0.81 -1.96
CA CYS A 128 17.15 -0.41 -0.57
C CYS A 128 18.38 -1.07 0.09
N PRO A 129 19.44 -0.31 0.44
CA PRO A 129 20.67 -0.91 0.98
C PRO A 129 20.51 -1.52 2.37
N SER A 130 19.52 -1.09 3.16
CA SER A 130 19.24 -1.63 4.49
C SER A 130 18.07 -2.62 4.53
N GLY A 131 17.46 -2.92 3.37
CA GLY A 131 16.28 -3.81 3.31
C GLY A 131 15.08 -3.28 4.09
N ALA A 132 14.98 -1.95 4.27
CA ALA A 132 13.96 -1.33 5.11
C ALA A 132 12.58 -1.22 4.45
N ILE A 133 12.39 -1.69 3.22
CA ILE A 133 11.12 -1.53 2.49
C ILE A 133 10.41 -2.86 2.37
N SER A 134 9.18 -2.89 2.87
CA SER A 134 8.23 -4.01 2.76
C SER A 134 6.98 -3.58 1.98
N PHE A 135 6.04 -4.50 1.77
CA PHE A 135 4.78 -4.24 1.08
C PHE A 135 3.59 -4.70 1.90
N GLU A 136 2.54 -3.88 1.92
CA GLU A 136 1.25 -4.20 2.54
C GLU A 136 0.14 -4.08 1.50
N MET A 137 -0.87 -4.95 1.61
CA MET A 137 -2.04 -4.89 0.76
C MET A 137 -2.94 -3.75 1.24
N LEU A 138 -3.42 -2.92 0.31
CA LEU A 138 -4.48 -1.96 0.60
C LEU A 138 -5.71 -2.76 0.99
N GLN A 139 -6.06 -2.72 2.28
CA GLN A 139 -7.37 -3.18 2.69
C GLN A 139 -8.37 -2.16 2.14
N GLY A 140 -9.32 -2.64 1.34
CA GLY A 140 -10.44 -1.83 0.87
C GLY A 140 -11.06 -1.08 2.05
N ALA A 141 -11.35 0.20 1.83
CA ALA A 141 -11.91 1.11 2.81
C ALA A 141 -13.15 0.51 3.50
N GLU A 142 -12.96 -0.07 4.68
CA GLU A 142 -14.02 -0.10 5.69
C GLU A 142 -13.93 1.22 6.46
N GLN A 143 -15.05 1.95 6.41
CA GLN A 143 -15.29 3.24 7.05
C GLN A 143 -14.76 3.27 8.48
N SER A 144 -13.60 3.91 8.71
CA SER A 144 -13.35 4.54 10.00
C SER A 144 -14.20 5.81 10.04
N ASP A 145 -15.48 5.60 10.35
CA ASP A 145 -16.39 6.68 10.68
C ASP A 145 -15.73 7.55 11.74
N PHE A 146 -15.51 8.77 11.28
CA PHE A 146 -15.25 9.96 12.05
C PHE A 146 -16.38 10.12 13.08
N ASN A 147 -16.28 9.50 14.24
CA ASN A 147 -17.12 9.82 15.39
C ASN A 147 -16.29 10.42 16.53
N ALA A 148 -15.51 11.44 16.17
CA ALA A 148 -15.05 12.45 17.10
C ALA A 148 -16.15 13.50 17.26
N SER A 149 -17.10 13.27 18.18
CA SER A 149 -17.75 14.28 19.05
C SER A 149 -19.03 13.72 19.67
N ASN A 150 -18.91 12.77 20.60
CA ASN A 150 -19.87 12.66 21.70
C ASN A 150 -19.13 13.01 23.00
N ASN A 151 -18.92 14.31 23.19
CA ASN A 151 -18.55 14.89 24.46
C ASN A 151 -19.59 15.96 24.81
N GLN A 152 -20.77 15.50 25.23
CA GLN A 152 -21.78 16.35 25.88
C GLN A 152 -21.53 16.35 27.38
N PRO A 153 -21.18 17.49 28.00
CA PRO A 153 -21.45 17.70 29.41
C PRO A 153 -22.84 18.34 29.59
N ALA A 154 -23.61 17.71 30.47
CA ALA A 154 -24.70 18.20 31.32
C ALA A 154 -25.34 19.59 31.03
N SER A 155 -26.59 19.53 30.58
CA SER A 155 -27.79 20.27 31.06
C SER A 155 -27.60 21.57 31.85
N ILE A 156 -28.01 22.71 31.25
CA ILE A 156 -28.66 23.82 31.96
C ILE A 156 -29.86 24.27 31.14
N LYS A 157 -31.06 24.00 31.68
CA LYS A 157 -32.33 24.56 31.21
C LYS A 157 -32.36 26.05 31.57
N ASN A 158 -32.53 26.93 30.59
CA ASN A 158 -33.02 28.29 30.83
C ASN A 158 -34.21 28.54 29.89
N GLU A 159 -35.41 28.39 30.45
CA GLU A 159 -36.65 28.84 29.85
C GLU A 159 -36.65 30.37 29.76
N HIS A 160 -36.67 30.89 28.54
CA HIS A 160 -36.89 32.31 28.30
C HIS A 160 -38.33 32.69 28.68
N MET A 161 -38.40 33.44 29.77
CA MET A 161 -39.50 34.32 30.19
C MET A 161 -40.16 35.02 28.98
N ARG A 162 -41.40 34.65 28.68
CA ARG A 162 -42.32 35.50 27.92
C ARG A 162 -42.74 36.67 28.81
N MET A 163 -42.50 37.90 28.37
CA MET A 163 -43.18 39.08 28.90
C MET A 163 -43.79 39.89 27.75
N SER A 164 -44.91 40.52 28.07
CA SER A 164 -46.02 40.84 27.18
C SER A 164 -46.12 42.34 26.86
N GLY A 165 -46.47 42.65 25.60
CA GLY A 165 -47.28 43.80 25.16
C GLY A 165 -46.63 45.20 25.09
N PRO A 166 -47.38 46.25 24.67
CA PRO A 166 -48.40 46.30 23.61
C PRO A 166 -48.23 47.51 22.63
N ARG A 167 -49.00 47.48 21.52
CA ARG A 167 -49.60 48.58 20.70
C ARG A 167 -48.73 49.77 20.28
N ASP A 168 -48.75 50.07 18.97
CA ASP A 168 -49.26 51.35 18.43
C ASP A 168 -49.31 51.32 16.88
N ALA A 169 -50.35 51.99 16.35
CA ALA A 169 -50.71 52.27 14.95
C ALA A 169 -51.36 51.16 14.10
#